data_AF-A0A146FGU9-F1
#
_entry.id   AF-A0A146FGU9-F1
#
_cell.length_a   1.000
_cell.length_b   1.000
_cell.length_c   1.000
_cell.angle_alpha   90.00
_cell.angle_beta   90.00
_cell.angle_gamma   90.00
#
_symmetry.space_group_name_H-M   'P 1'
#
loop_
_entity.id
_entity.type
_entity.pdbx_description
1 polymer ?
#
loop_
_entity_poly.entity_id
_entity_poly.type
_entity_poly.pdbx_seq_one_letter_code
_entity_poly.pdbx_strand_id
1 'polypeptide(L)'
;MESAATIQCTSQQTRFHIESPNYRELDIKGLQILVTSGEKKSTTKGKSKARSKDGIEILSSADLSLKEGRRYALVGRNGTGKSTLLRSIAEKLIPGIPENTRIAILQQTRLTDGVNDPKQAGRDDTGLNVLQTVIERATSRSTIEQEISTNKLALSQGIDTSDPYAPVRAVRSLKHARLQKRLFILDKDARLRSGMRGMQARKALVAFEKVVAESKRLCVDDPLDIDLNQR
;
A
#
# COMPACT_ATOMS: atom_id res chain seq x y z
N MET A 1 -20.84 -2.36 13.80
CA MET A 1 -20.06 -3.16 12.83
C MET A 1 -20.74 -3.02 11.48
N GLU A 2 -20.33 -2.06 10.67
CA GLU A 2 -20.85 -1.91 9.29
C GLU A 2 -20.38 -3.11 8.48
N SER A 3 -21.32 -3.88 7.95
CA SER A 3 -21.06 -5.02 7.08
C SER A 3 -20.40 -4.51 5.81
N ALA A 4 -19.11 -4.82 5.60
CA ALA A 4 -18.39 -4.39 4.42
C ALA A 4 -18.97 -5.10 3.19
N ALA A 5 -19.50 -4.33 2.24
CA ALA A 5 -19.94 -4.86 0.96
C ALA A 5 -18.74 -5.51 0.24
N THR A 6 -18.89 -6.77 -0.17
CA THR A 6 -17.83 -7.52 -0.85
C THR A 6 -18.03 -7.41 -2.36
N ILE A 7 -17.01 -6.94 -3.08
CA ILE A 7 -17.03 -6.84 -4.54
C ILE A 7 -16.38 -8.11 -5.11
N GLN A 8 -17.15 -8.90 -5.86
CA GLN A 8 -16.67 -10.07 -6.57
C GLN A 8 -16.56 -9.76 -8.06
N CYS A 9 -15.38 -9.95 -8.63
CA CYS A 9 -15.12 -9.75 -10.06
C CYS A 9 -14.76 -11.08 -10.71
N THR A 10 -15.40 -11.42 -11.83
CA THR A 10 -15.10 -12.61 -12.64
C THR A 10 -14.89 -12.20 -14.10
N SER A 11 -14.06 -12.93 -14.84
CA SER A 11 -13.81 -12.75 -16.27
C SER A 11 -13.66 -14.12 -16.93
N GLN A 12 -13.79 -14.17 -18.26
CA GLN A 12 -13.44 -15.36 -19.05
C GLN A 12 -11.94 -15.68 -18.97
N GLN A 13 -11.09 -14.70 -18.66
CA GLN A 13 -9.67 -14.92 -18.46
C GLN A 13 -9.39 -15.39 -17.03
N THR A 14 -8.62 -16.46 -16.92
CA THR A 14 -8.04 -16.88 -15.64
C THR A 14 -6.92 -15.93 -15.21
N ARG A 15 -6.64 -15.89 -13.90
CA ARG A 15 -5.47 -15.17 -13.32
C ARG A 15 -4.12 -15.72 -13.84
N PHE A 16 -4.13 -16.82 -14.59
CA PHE A 16 -2.96 -17.55 -15.08
C PHE A 16 -2.86 -17.61 -16.61
N HIS A 17 -3.51 -16.73 -17.38
CA HIS A 17 -3.18 -16.63 -18.81
C HIS A 17 -1.73 -16.15 -18.97
N ILE A 18 -0.85 -17.09 -19.35
CA ILE A 18 0.62 -16.98 -19.47
C ILE A 18 1.06 -16.56 -20.89
N GLU A 19 0.12 -16.26 -21.80
CA GLU A 19 0.48 -15.57 -23.04
C GLU A 19 1.07 -14.21 -22.67
N SER A 20 2.26 -13.92 -23.22
CA SER A 20 3.14 -12.82 -22.83
C SER A 20 2.33 -11.57 -22.44
N PRO A 21 2.35 -11.12 -21.16
CA PRO A 21 1.49 -10.02 -20.73
C PRO A 21 1.90 -8.78 -21.51
N ASN A 22 1.10 -8.44 -22.53
CA ASN A 22 1.34 -7.25 -23.31
C ASN A 22 0.96 -6.06 -22.44
N TYR A 23 1.95 -5.48 -21.74
CA TYR A 23 1.70 -4.33 -20.86
C TYR A 23 1.15 -3.11 -21.59
N ARG A 24 1.19 -3.11 -22.93
CA ARG A 24 0.65 -2.05 -23.78
C ARG A 24 -0.84 -2.20 -24.06
N GLU A 25 -1.39 -3.42 -23.94
CA GLU A 25 -2.78 -3.71 -24.27
C GLU A 25 -3.40 -4.63 -23.22
N LEU A 26 -4.41 -4.14 -22.53
CA LEU A 26 -5.21 -4.88 -21.57
C LEU A 26 -6.55 -5.22 -22.23
N ASP A 27 -6.74 -6.46 -22.66
CA ASP A 27 -8.02 -6.96 -23.17
C ASP A 27 -8.60 -7.93 -22.15
N ILE A 28 -9.78 -7.65 -21.60
CA ILE A 28 -10.46 -8.45 -20.57
C ILE A 28 -11.86 -8.77 -21.08
N LYS A 29 -12.12 -10.04 -21.37
CA LYS A 29 -13.40 -10.49 -21.94
C LYS A 29 -14.37 -11.00 -20.89
N GLY A 30 -15.66 -10.76 -21.11
CA GLY A 30 -16.74 -11.26 -20.26
C GLY A 30 -16.60 -10.88 -18.78
N LEU A 31 -16.16 -9.66 -18.51
CA LEU A 31 -16.10 -9.07 -17.17
C LEU A 31 -17.49 -9.05 -16.54
N GLN A 32 -17.57 -9.58 -15.33
CA GLN A 32 -18.75 -9.58 -14.49
C GLN A 32 -18.39 -8.98 -13.13
N ILE A 33 -19.20 -8.06 -12.63
CA ILE A 33 -19.01 -7.43 -11.32
C ILE A 33 -20.28 -7.61 -10.51
N LEU A 34 -20.15 -8.34 -9.41
CA LEU A 34 -21.20 -8.61 -8.44
C LEU A 34 -20.83 -7.95 -7.12
N VAL A 35 -21.76 -7.23 -6.50
CA VAL A 35 -21.59 -6.67 -5.15
C VAL A 35 -22.54 -7.36 -4.19
N THR A 36 -22.00 -8.05 -3.20
CA THR A 36 -22.78 -8.71 -2.16
C THR A 36 -22.77 -7.83 -0.91
N SER A 37 -23.96 -7.48 -0.41
CA SER A 37 -24.11 -6.89 0.92
C SER A 37 -24.17 -8.03 1.94
N GLY A 38 -23.37 -7.97 2.99
CA GLY A 38 -23.26 -9.07 3.97
C GLY A 38 -24.48 -9.24 4.90
N GLU A 39 -25.68 -8.83 4.48
CA GLU A 39 -26.91 -9.13 5.22
C GLU A 39 -27.46 -10.48 4.78
N LYS A 40 -27.18 -11.53 5.56
CA LYS A 40 -27.97 -12.77 5.49
C LYS A 40 -29.39 -12.44 5.97
N LYS A 41 -30.32 -12.20 5.04
CA LYS A 41 -31.76 -12.18 5.36
C LYS A 41 -32.40 -13.51 4.96
N SER A 42 -33.07 -14.08 5.96
CA SER A 42 -33.80 -15.34 5.99
C SER A 42 -34.90 -15.45 4.93
N THR A 43 -34.91 -16.59 4.24
CA THR A 43 -36.09 -17.38 3.81
C THR A 43 -37.38 -16.65 3.41
N THR A 44 -37.64 -16.56 2.11
CA THR A 44 -39.00 -16.76 1.57
C THR A 44 -38.93 -17.51 0.23
N LYS A 45 -39.62 -18.65 0.14
CA LYS A 45 -39.76 -19.48 -1.06
C LYS A 45 -40.49 -18.69 -2.16
N GLY A 46 -39.79 -18.36 -3.24
CA GLY A 46 -40.37 -17.87 -4.50
C GLY A 46 -39.64 -18.50 -5.68
N LYS A 47 -40.33 -19.31 -6.48
CA LYS A 47 -39.79 -19.94 -7.70
C LYS A 47 -39.46 -18.85 -8.73
N SER A 48 -38.17 -18.59 -8.98
CA SER A 48 -37.70 -17.99 -10.23
C SER A 48 -36.31 -18.52 -10.60
N LYS A 49 -36.09 -18.66 -11.91
CA LYS A 49 -34.99 -19.35 -12.58
C LYS A 49 -33.62 -18.67 -12.35
N ALA A 50 -32.59 -19.51 -12.28
CA ALA A 50 -31.15 -19.26 -12.32
C ALA A 50 -30.54 -18.44 -11.16
N ARG A 51 -29.66 -19.11 -10.40
CA ARG A 51 -29.09 -18.65 -9.13
C ARG A 51 -28.03 -17.56 -9.32
N SER A 52 -28.40 -16.29 -9.18
CA SER A 52 -27.50 -15.23 -8.71
C SER A 52 -27.48 -15.29 -7.18
N LYS A 53 -26.46 -15.90 -6.58
CA LYS A 53 -26.30 -15.98 -5.11
C LYS A 53 -26.12 -14.57 -4.54
N ASP A 54 -27.20 -14.02 -3.95
CA ASP A 54 -27.27 -12.93 -2.98
C ASP A 54 -26.36 -11.69 -3.25
N GLY A 55 -26.38 -11.15 -4.47
CA GLY A 55 -25.64 -9.92 -4.80
C GLY A 55 -26.31 -9.08 -5.88
N ILE A 56 -26.02 -7.78 -5.90
CA ILE A 56 -26.41 -6.85 -6.95
C ILE A 56 -25.39 -6.98 -8.09
N GLU A 57 -25.85 -7.46 -9.25
CA GLU A 57 -25.03 -7.48 -10.46
C GLU A 57 -24.93 -6.05 -11.01
N ILE A 58 -23.73 -5.50 -11.00
CA ILE A 58 -23.45 -4.14 -11.49
C ILE A 58 -23.12 -4.17 -12.98
N LEU A 59 -22.44 -5.22 -13.42
CA LEU A 59 -21.89 -5.32 -14.75
C LEU A 59 -21.94 -6.78 -15.19
N SER A 60 -22.55 -7.04 -16.36
CA SER A 60 -22.81 -8.38 -16.86
C SER A 60 -22.10 -8.58 -18.21
N SER A 61 -21.16 -9.53 -18.24
CA SER A 61 -20.46 -10.00 -19.44
C SER A 61 -19.95 -8.89 -20.37
N ALA A 62 -19.29 -7.86 -19.82
CA ALA A 62 -18.74 -6.77 -20.63
C ALA A 62 -17.30 -7.04 -21.06
N ASP A 63 -16.89 -6.46 -22.18
CA ASP A 63 -15.51 -6.53 -22.64
C ASP A 63 -14.78 -5.20 -22.35
N LEU A 64 -13.66 -5.26 -21.65
CA LEU A 64 -12.83 -4.12 -21.27
C LEU A 64 -11.50 -4.18 -22.02
N SER A 65 -11.33 -3.29 -23.00
CA SER A 65 -10.08 -3.15 -23.77
C SER A 65 -9.43 -1.79 -23.55
N LEU A 66 -8.26 -1.75 -22.91
CA LEU A 66 -7.43 -0.56 -22.70
C LEU A 66 -6.12 -0.67 -23.47
N LYS A 67 -5.75 0.38 -24.22
CA LYS A 67 -4.48 0.47 -24.96
C LYS A 67 -3.61 1.61 -24.44
N GLU A 68 -2.30 1.44 -24.52
CA GLU A 68 -1.30 2.45 -24.17
C GLU A 68 -1.52 3.75 -24.97
N GLY A 69 -1.29 4.89 -24.30
CA GLY A 69 -1.38 6.22 -24.92
C GLY A 69 -2.81 6.72 -25.16
N ARG A 70 -3.85 5.95 -24.79
CA ARG A 70 -5.25 6.36 -24.97
C ARG A 70 -5.87 6.91 -23.69
N ARG A 71 -6.82 7.83 -23.86
CA ARG A 71 -7.66 8.38 -22.79
C ARG A 71 -9.07 7.85 -22.97
N TYR A 72 -9.64 7.30 -21.90
CA TYR A 72 -10.97 6.71 -21.89
C TYR A 72 -11.87 7.50 -20.94
N ALA A 73 -13.13 7.67 -21.32
CA ALA A 73 -14.15 8.29 -20.49
C ALA A 73 -15.23 7.26 -20.14
N LEU A 74 -15.59 7.19 -18.85
CA LEU A 74 -16.66 6.31 -18.37
C LEU A 74 -17.91 7.15 -18.12
N VAL A 75 -18.92 6.98 -18.99
CA VAL A 75 -20.17 7.75 -18.95
C VAL A 75 -21.33 6.83 -18.57
N GLY A 76 -22.28 7.34 -17.80
CA GLY A 76 -23.44 6.59 -17.33
C GLY A 76 -24.23 7.37 -16.29
N ARG A 77 -25.47 6.95 -16.01
CA ARG A 77 -26.30 7.56 -14.98
C ARG A 77 -25.69 7.36 -13.58
N ASN A 78 -26.06 8.19 -12.62
CA ASN A 78 -25.67 7.95 -11.23
C ASN A 78 -26.27 6.61 -10.77
N GLY A 79 -25.47 5.81 -10.05
CA GLY A 79 -25.87 4.47 -9.60
C GLY A 79 -25.60 3.33 -10.59
N THR A 80 -25.05 3.59 -11.78
CA THR A 80 -24.70 2.52 -12.75
C THR A 80 -23.38 1.80 -12.43
N GLY A 81 -22.80 2.03 -11.25
CA GLY A 81 -21.58 1.35 -10.82
C GLY A 81 -20.26 1.88 -11.39
N LYS A 82 -20.22 3.10 -11.94
CA LYS A 82 -18.99 3.73 -12.45
C LYS A 82 -17.86 3.74 -11.42
N SER A 83 -18.16 4.23 -10.22
CA SER A 83 -17.19 4.26 -9.11
C SER A 83 -16.80 2.85 -8.67
N THR A 84 -17.72 1.89 -8.76
CA THR A 84 -17.44 0.48 -8.44
C THR A 84 -16.48 -0.13 -9.43
N LEU A 85 -16.66 0.09 -10.74
CA LEU A 85 -15.73 -0.38 -11.77
C LEU A 85 -14.34 0.24 -11.60
N LEU A 86 -14.25 1.55 -11.36
CA LEU A 86 -12.97 2.23 -11.12
C LEU A 86 -12.28 1.69 -9.86
N ARG A 87 -13.04 1.41 -8.81
CA ARG A 87 -12.53 0.81 -7.57
C ARG A 87 -12.04 -0.62 -7.79
N SER A 88 -12.78 -1.46 -8.52
CA SER A 88 -12.38 -2.82 -8.88
C SER A 88 -11.07 -2.86 -9.69
N ILE A 89 -10.88 -1.89 -10.60
CA ILE A 89 -9.62 -1.74 -11.35
C ILE A 89 -8.49 -1.33 -10.40
N ALA A 90 -8.70 -0.31 -9.56
CA ALA A 90 -7.68 0.21 -8.65
C ALA A 90 -7.21 -0.81 -7.60
N GLU A 91 -8.14 -1.61 -7.07
CA GLU A 91 -7.86 -2.68 -6.11
C GLU A 91 -7.34 -3.97 -6.78
N LYS A 92 -7.19 -3.98 -8.11
CA LYS A 92 -6.76 -5.15 -8.91
C LYS A 92 -7.62 -6.39 -8.65
N LEU A 93 -8.92 -6.19 -8.40
CA LEU A 93 -9.87 -7.28 -8.20
C LEU A 93 -10.22 -7.98 -9.52
N ILE A 94 -10.02 -7.32 -10.65
CA ILE A 94 -10.35 -7.85 -11.97
C ILE A 94 -9.25 -8.83 -12.42
N PRO A 95 -9.59 -10.11 -12.67
CA PRO A 95 -8.66 -11.06 -13.27
C PRO A 95 -8.29 -10.62 -14.70
N GLY A 96 -6.99 -10.65 -15.03
CA GLY A 96 -6.44 -10.18 -16.32
C GLY A 96 -5.57 -8.92 -16.20
N ILE A 97 -5.64 -8.19 -15.08
CA ILE A 97 -4.72 -7.08 -14.80
C ILE A 97 -3.35 -7.62 -14.35
N PRO A 98 -2.23 -7.28 -15.03
CA PRO A 98 -0.90 -7.73 -14.63
C PRO A 98 -0.50 -7.23 -13.23
N GLU A 99 0.15 -8.07 -12.44
CA GLU A 99 0.53 -7.72 -11.06
C GLU A 99 1.50 -6.52 -11.00
N ASN A 100 2.39 -6.40 -11.98
CA ASN A 100 3.37 -5.31 -12.10
C ASN A 100 2.76 -3.97 -12.54
N THR A 101 1.51 -3.94 -12.99
CA THR A 101 0.85 -2.70 -13.43
C THR A 101 0.63 -1.78 -12.25
N ARG A 102 1.12 -0.54 -12.34
CA ARG A 102 0.87 0.51 -11.35
C ARG A 102 -0.40 1.25 -11.71
N ILE A 103 -1.38 1.24 -10.80
CA ILE A 103 -2.65 1.93 -10.98
C ILE A 103 -2.73 3.05 -9.94
N ALA A 104 -3.03 4.26 -10.39
CA ALA A 104 -3.29 5.40 -9.53
C ALA A 104 -4.77 5.79 -9.67
N ILE A 105 -5.47 5.90 -8.54
CA ILE A 105 -6.85 6.37 -8.49
C ILE A 105 -6.88 7.68 -7.71
N LEU A 106 -7.56 8.68 -8.27
CA LEU A 106 -7.96 9.87 -7.55
C LEU A 106 -9.38 9.60 -7.02
N GLN A 107 -9.53 9.45 -5.71
CA GLN A 107 -10.84 9.26 -5.11
C GLN A 107 -11.67 10.53 -5.32
N GLN A 108 -12.99 10.36 -5.41
CA GLN A 108 -13.91 11.49 -5.47
C GLN A 108 -13.86 12.22 -4.13
N THR A 109 -13.06 13.28 -4.04
CA THR A 109 -13.15 14.24 -2.95
C THR A 109 -14.51 14.92 -3.05
N ARG A 110 -15.32 14.79 -2.00
CA ARG A 110 -16.47 15.67 -1.82
C ARG A 110 -15.89 17.07 -1.67
N LEU A 111 -16.23 17.97 -2.61
CA LEU A 111 -16.09 19.39 -2.36
C LEU A 111 -17.13 19.69 -1.27
N THR A 112 -16.72 19.64 0.00
CA THR A 112 -17.47 20.34 1.02
C THR A 112 -17.21 21.81 0.76
N ASP A 113 -18.10 22.45 0.01
CA ASP A 113 -18.12 23.90 -0.11
C ASP A 113 -18.08 24.46 1.31
N GLY A 114 -17.05 25.27 1.57
CA GLY A 114 -16.73 25.74 2.90
C GLY A 114 -17.87 26.58 3.46
N VAL A 115 -18.67 25.98 4.33
CA VAL A 115 -19.28 26.65 5.46
C VAL A 115 -18.97 25.79 6.67
N ASN A 116 -18.11 26.32 7.54
CA ASN A 116 -17.82 25.77 8.85
C ASN A 116 -19.14 25.65 9.62
N ASP A 117 -19.73 24.45 9.63
CA ASP A 117 -20.77 24.11 10.58
C ASP A 117 -20.15 23.19 11.64
N PRO A 118 -19.81 23.71 12.83
CA PRO A 118 -18.98 23.01 13.82
C PRO A 118 -19.69 21.84 14.54
N LYS A 119 -20.80 21.33 14.00
CA LYS A 119 -21.64 20.30 14.65
C LYS A 119 -21.54 18.88 14.07
N GLN A 120 -20.64 18.62 13.13
CA GLN A 120 -20.41 17.25 12.62
C GLN A 120 -18.98 16.72 12.89
N ALA A 121 -18.38 17.13 14.02
CA ALA A 121 -17.17 16.51 14.57
C ALA A 121 -17.48 15.16 15.24
N GLY A 122 -18.20 14.29 14.54
CA GLY A 122 -18.55 12.96 14.99
C GLY A 122 -18.58 12.03 13.80
N ARG A 123 -17.48 11.28 13.64
CA ARG A 123 -17.27 10.07 12.80
C ARG A 123 -16.20 10.26 11.71
N ASP A 124 -14.96 10.01 12.11
CA ASP A 124 -13.91 9.30 11.36
C ASP A 124 -13.88 9.47 9.82
N ASP A 125 -13.82 10.71 9.32
CA ASP A 125 -13.51 10.96 7.90
C ASP A 125 -12.14 11.65 7.80
N THR A 126 -11.10 10.82 7.80
CA THR A 126 -9.70 11.22 7.56
C THR A 126 -9.46 11.47 6.06
N GLY A 127 -10.35 12.25 5.44
CA GLY A 127 -10.20 12.72 4.07
C GLY A 127 -9.06 13.74 4.02
N LEU A 128 -7.86 13.28 3.69
CA LEU A 128 -6.74 14.17 3.40
C LEU A 128 -7.11 15.08 2.23
N ASN A 129 -7.02 16.39 2.42
CA ASN A 129 -7.23 17.38 1.35
C ASN A 129 -6.27 17.11 0.18
N VAL A 130 -6.70 17.39 -1.05
CA VAL A 130 -5.90 17.16 -2.28
C VAL A 130 -4.47 17.72 -2.15
N LEU A 131 -4.35 18.93 -1.62
CA LEU A 131 -3.05 19.56 -1.37
C LEU A 131 -2.19 18.77 -0.39
N GLN A 132 -2.77 18.23 0.67
CA GLN A 132 -2.05 17.45 1.67
C GLN A 132 -1.53 16.13 1.08
N THR A 133 -2.32 15.45 0.24
CA THR A 133 -1.89 14.22 -0.44
C THR A 133 -0.76 14.45 -1.45
N VAL A 134 -0.81 15.58 -2.17
CA VAL A 134 0.24 15.96 -3.13
C VAL A 134 1.51 16.37 -2.39
N ILE A 135 1.40 17.17 -1.33
CA ILE A 135 2.53 17.57 -0.50
C ILE A 135 3.17 16.34 0.15
N GLU A 136 2.40 15.44 0.74
CA GLU A 136 2.91 14.21 1.34
C GLU A 136 3.62 13.31 0.30
N ARG A 137 3.06 13.17 -0.90
CA ARG A 137 3.66 12.33 -1.96
C ARG A 137 4.89 12.97 -2.60
N ALA A 138 4.91 14.29 -2.73
CA ALA A 138 6.07 15.04 -3.22
C ALA A 138 7.21 15.05 -2.18
N THR A 139 6.88 15.28 -0.91
CA THR A 139 7.86 15.32 0.20
C THR A 139 8.43 13.93 0.49
N SER A 140 7.60 12.88 0.52
CA SER A 140 8.08 11.50 0.72
C SER A 140 9.01 11.01 -0.39
N ARG A 141 8.74 11.39 -1.65
CA ARG A 141 9.66 11.09 -2.76
C ARG A 141 11.00 11.81 -2.58
N SER A 142 10.96 13.10 -2.24
CA SER A 142 12.17 13.92 -2.02
C SER A 142 13.03 13.38 -0.86
N THR A 143 12.42 12.99 0.26
CA THR A 143 13.17 12.46 1.41
C THR A 143 13.83 11.11 1.10
N ILE A 144 13.14 10.22 0.39
CA ILE A 144 13.71 8.93 -0.02
C ILE A 144 14.86 9.15 -1.01
N GLU A 145 14.71 10.03 -2.00
CA GLU A 145 15.77 10.36 -2.96
C GLU A 145 17.00 10.96 -2.26
N GLN A 146 16.79 11.86 -1.28
CA GLN A 146 17.86 12.40 -0.44
C GLN A 146 18.54 11.32 0.41
N GLU A 147 17.80 10.41 1.03
CA GLU A 147 18.39 9.29 1.79
C GLU A 147 19.20 8.34 0.89
N ILE A 148 18.75 8.05 -0.33
CA ILE A 148 19.50 7.23 -1.29
C ILE A 148 20.79 7.95 -1.70
N SER A 149 20.71 9.26 -1.98
CA SER A 149 21.88 10.04 -2.40
C SER A 149 22.96 10.11 -1.32
N THR A 150 22.57 10.33 -0.06
CA THR A 150 23.50 10.40 1.08
C THR A 150 24.11 9.04 1.38
N ASN A 151 23.32 7.96 1.37
CA ASN A 151 23.81 6.59 1.50
C ASN A 151 24.79 6.22 0.38
N LYS A 152 24.48 6.60 -0.87
CA LYS A 152 25.35 6.35 -2.03
C LYS A 152 26.68 7.09 -1.89
N LEU A 153 26.66 8.34 -1.45
CA LEU A 153 27.87 9.15 -1.24
C LEU A 153 28.76 8.58 -0.13
N ALA A 154 28.18 8.15 1.00
CA ALA A 154 28.93 7.55 2.10
C ALA A 154 29.59 6.22 1.69
N LEU A 155 28.93 5.44 0.84
CA LEU A 155 29.48 4.19 0.31
C LEU A 155 30.56 4.44 -0.74
N SER A 156 30.40 5.42 -1.63
CA SER A 156 31.42 5.73 -2.65
C SER A 156 32.71 6.25 -2.01
N GLN A 157 32.60 7.14 -1.03
CA GLN A 157 33.77 7.62 -0.26
C GLN A 157 34.52 6.45 0.41
N GLY A 158 33.81 5.45 0.91
CA GLY A 158 34.43 4.24 1.49
C GLY A 158 35.18 3.38 0.46
N ILE A 159 34.76 3.37 -0.81
CA ILE A 159 35.39 2.61 -1.90
C ILE A 159 36.60 3.36 -2.47
N ASP A 160 36.51 4.68 -2.56
CA ASP A 160 37.57 5.54 -3.14
C ASP A 160 38.74 5.75 -2.16
N THR A 161 38.58 5.36 -0.89
CA THR A 161 39.62 5.45 0.13
C THR A 161 40.63 4.31 -0.02
N SER A 162 41.94 4.61 0.10
CA SER A 162 43.03 3.63 0.02
C SER A 162 43.04 2.55 1.11
N ASP A 163 42.18 2.66 2.14
CA ASP A 163 42.08 1.68 3.22
C ASP A 163 41.16 0.51 2.81
N PRO A 164 41.66 -0.75 2.78
CA PRO A 164 40.89 -1.93 2.41
C PRO A 164 39.59 -2.14 3.22
N TYR A 165 39.50 -1.63 4.45
CA TYR A 165 38.34 -1.83 5.33
C TYR A 165 37.38 -0.63 5.38
N ALA A 166 37.67 0.47 4.68
CA ALA A 166 36.80 1.63 4.62
C ALA A 166 35.37 1.31 4.14
N PRO A 167 35.14 0.42 3.16
CA PRO A 167 33.77 0.04 2.76
C PRO A 167 33.00 -0.68 3.87
N VAL A 168 33.68 -1.54 4.64
CA VAL A 168 33.05 -2.31 5.74
C VAL A 168 32.61 -1.36 6.85
N ARG A 169 33.46 -0.40 7.23
CA ARG A 169 33.11 0.62 8.22
C ARG A 169 31.97 1.52 7.74
N ALA A 170 31.95 1.90 6.46
CA ALA A 170 30.84 2.66 5.87
C ALA A 170 29.51 1.88 5.91
N VAL A 171 29.51 0.58 5.65
CA VAL A 171 28.29 -0.26 5.76
C VAL A 171 27.84 -0.40 7.21
N ARG A 172 28.77 -0.58 8.16
CA ARG A 172 28.46 -0.69 9.59
C ARG A 172 27.85 0.61 10.13
N SER A 173 28.43 1.77 9.80
CA SER A 173 27.92 3.08 10.22
C SER A 173 26.53 3.37 9.63
N LEU A 174 26.30 3.00 8.36
CA LEU A 174 25.00 3.14 7.70
C LEU A 174 23.94 2.23 8.32
N LYS A 175 24.28 0.97 8.63
CA LYS A 175 23.40 0.06 9.39
C LYS A 175 23.06 0.66 10.76
N HIS A 176 24.04 1.19 11.48
CA HIS A 176 23.83 1.81 12.78
C HIS A 176 22.89 3.03 12.69
N ALA A 177 23.09 3.92 11.71
CA ALA A 177 22.23 5.08 11.50
C ALA A 177 20.77 4.70 11.24
N ARG A 178 20.51 3.62 10.48
CA ARG A 178 19.15 3.10 10.24
C ARG A 178 18.52 2.54 11.52
N LEU A 179 19.30 1.82 12.32
CA LEU A 179 18.85 1.31 13.60
C LEU A 179 18.49 2.45 14.57
N GLN A 180 19.27 3.53 14.62
CA GLN A 180 18.94 4.71 15.43
C GLN A 180 17.61 5.36 15.02
N LYS A 181 17.36 5.55 13.71
CA LYS A 181 16.07 6.07 13.23
C LYS A 181 14.89 5.18 13.65
N ARG A 182 15.05 3.86 13.59
CA ARG A 182 14.02 2.90 14.01
C ARG A 182 13.81 2.91 15.52
N LEU A 183 14.87 3.07 16.31
CA LEU A 183 14.78 3.22 17.77
C LEU A 183 13.95 4.45 18.14
N PHE A 184 14.16 5.59 17.47
CA PHE A 184 13.39 6.81 17.70
C PHE A 184 11.89 6.61 17.48
N ILE A 185 11.50 5.88 16.43
CA ILE A 185 10.08 5.57 16.16
C ILE A 185 9.51 4.67 17.26
N LEU A 186 10.25 3.65 17.71
CA LEU A 186 9.82 2.75 18.78
C LEU A 186 9.70 3.47 20.13
N ASP A 187 10.59 4.42 20.43
CA ASP A 187 10.50 5.29 21.61
C ASP A 187 9.24 6.15 21.59
N LYS A 188 8.96 6.80 20.45
CA LYS A 188 7.73 7.56 20.26
C LYS A 188 6.49 6.68 20.50
N ASP A 189 6.46 5.49 19.93
CA ASP A 189 5.36 4.53 20.09
C ASP A 189 5.18 4.05 21.54
N ALA A 190 6.28 3.84 22.28
CA ALA A 190 6.24 3.43 23.69
C ALA A 190 5.73 4.53 24.63
N ARG A 191 5.95 5.81 24.27
CA ARG A 191 5.43 6.97 25.01
C ARG A 191 3.95 7.25 24.72
N LEU A 192 3.52 7.05 23.48
CA LEU A 192 2.16 7.38 23.04
C LEU A 192 1.10 6.31 23.36
N ARG A 193 1.49 5.06 23.68
CA ARG A 193 0.54 3.96 23.93
C ARG A 193 0.46 3.56 25.41
N SER A 194 -0.75 3.14 25.83
CA SER A 194 -1.05 2.73 27.22
C SER A 194 -1.59 1.29 27.32
N GLY A 195 -1.65 0.76 28.55
CA GLY A 195 -2.19 -0.57 28.84
C GLY A 195 -1.35 -1.72 28.27
N MET A 196 -2.01 -2.81 27.88
CA MET A 196 -1.36 -4.01 27.34
C MET A 196 -0.53 -3.72 26.07
N ARG A 197 -1.02 -2.82 25.19
CA ARG A 197 -0.29 -2.37 23.98
C ARG A 197 0.92 -1.51 24.33
N GLY A 198 0.83 -0.66 25.36
CA GLY A 198 1.96 0.11 25.88
C GLY A 198 3.06 -0.77 26.48
N MET A 199 2.68 -1.80 27.25
CA MET A 199 3.63 -2.77 27.80
C MET A 199 4.38 -3.53 26.70
N GLN A 200 3.69 -3.95 25.64
CA GLN A 200 4.33 -4.58 24.48
C GLN A 200 5.28 -3.62 23.74
N ALA A 201 4.88 -2.35 23.56
CA ALA A 201 5.73 -1.34 22.92
C ALA A 201 7.01 -1.08 23.72
N ARG A 202 6.92 -0.98 25.05
CA ARG A 202 8.10 -0.83 25.94
C ARG A 202 9.01 -2.06 25.92
N LYS A 203 8.44 -3.27 25.90
CA LYS A 203 9.23 -4.51 25.76
C LYS A 203 9.97 -4.57 24.42
N ALA A 204 9.30 -4.16 23.34
CA ALA A 204 9.91 -4.09 22.02
C ALA A 204 11.02 -3.03 21.94
N LEU A 205 10.83 -1.87 22.57
CA LEU A 205 11.85 -0.82 22.70
C LEU A 205 13.10 -1.36 23.41
N VAL A 206 12.96 -1.94 24.60
CA VAL A 206 14.10 -2.46 25.39
C VAL A 206 14.84 -3.58 24.64
N ALA A 207 14.11 -4.45 23.92
CA ALA A 207 14.73 -5.46 23.08
C ALA A 207 15.52 -4.82 21.93
N PHE A 208 14.98 -3.76 21.32
CA PHE A 208 15.61 -3.09 20.19
C PHE A 208 16.81 -2.23 20.61
N GLU A 209 16.80 -1.63 21.80
CA GLU A 209 17.95 -0.93 22.39
C GLU A 209 19.19 -1.83 22.47
N LYS A 210 19.01 -3.11 22.82
CA LYS A 210 20.12 -4.09 22.84
C LYS A 210 20.75 -4.26 21.45
N VAL A 211 19.93 -4.34 20.41
CA VAL A 211 20.40 -4.47 19.01
C VAL A 211 21.15 -3.21 18.57
N VAL A 212 20.68 -2.02 18.96
CA VAL A 212 21.38 -0.77 18.64
C VAL A 212 22.70 -0.68 19.39
N ALA A 213 22.76 -1.13 20.65
CA ALA A 213 23.99 -1.17 21.44
C ALA A 213 25.02 -2.14 20.84
N GLU A 214 24.60 -3.32 20.37
CA GLU A 214 25.46 -4.27 19.65
C GLU A 214 26.00 -3.67 18.35
N SER A 215 25.13 -3.05 17.55
CA SER A 215 25.55 -2.35 16.32
C SER A 215 26.52 -1.20 16.59
N LYS A 216 26.43 -0.53 17.73
CA LYS A 216 27.35 0.54 18.13
C LYS A 216 28.75 -0.01 18.41
N ARG A 217 28.83 -1.17 19.08
CA ARG A 217 30.10 -1.87 19.36
C ARG A 217 30.80 -2.25 18.06
N LEU A 218 30.07 -2.88 17.14
CA LEU A 218 30.59 -3.24 15.82
C LEU A 218 31.14 -2.06 15.00
N CYS A 219 30.65 -0.83 15.23
CA CYS A 219 31.20 0.36 14.57
C CYS A 219 32.52 0.85 15.14
N VAL A 220 32.83 0.50 16.40
CA VAL A 220 34.05 0.88 17.12
C VAL A 220 35.10 -0.22 17.04
N ASP A 221 34.68 -1.49 17.03
CA ASP A 221 35.57 -2.64 16.98
C ASP A 221 36.30 -2.73 15.63
N ASP A 222 37.58 -3.11 15.69
CA ASP A 222 38.45 -3.19 14.51
C ASP A 222 37.92 -4.24 13.52
N PRO A 223 38.06 -4.01 12.19
CA PRO A 223 37.59 -4.93 11.16
C PRO A 223 38.24 -6.32 11.17
N LEU A 224 39.25 -6.55 12.01
CA LEU A 224 39.97 -7.83 12.13
C LEU A 224 39.23 -8.85 13.01
N ASP A 225 38.33 -8.41 13.88
CA ASP A 225 37.52 -9.28 14.77
C ASP A 225 36.26 -9.82 14.08
N ILE A 226 36.31 -10.09 12.76
CA ILE A 226 35.20 -10.73 12.06
C ILE A 226 35.15 -12.20 12.49
N ASP A 227 34.39 -12.46 13.55
CA ASP A 227 33.96 -13.81 13.89
C ASP A 227 33.18 -14.39 12.71
N LEU A 228 33.74 -15.45 12.12
CA LEU A 228 33.23 -16.26 11.01
C LEU A 228 31.89 -16.98 11.31
N ASN A 229 31.17 -16.60 12.36
CA ASN A 229 30.07 -17.37 12.96
C ASN A 229 28.65 -16.89 12.62
N GLN A 230 28.46 -16.05 11.60
CA GLN A 230 27.13 -15.79 11.04
C GLN A 230 27.02 -16.37 9.63
N ARG A 231 26.84 -17.70 9.55
CA ARG A 231 26.19 -18.39 8.44
C ARG A 231 24.73 -18.66 8.81
#